data_AF-A0A3P1S6B7-F1
#
_entry.id   AF-A0A3P1S6B7-F1
#
_cell.length_a   1.000
_cell.length_b   1.000
_cell.length_c   1.000
_cell.angle_alpha   90.00
_cell.angle_beta   90.00
_cell.angle_gamma   90.00
#
_symmetry.space_group_name_H-M   'P 1'
#
loop_
_entity.id
_entity.type
_entity.pdbx_description
1 polymer ?
#
loop_
_entity_poly.entity_id
_entity_poly.type
_entity_poly.pdbx_seq_one_letter_code
_entity_poly.pdbx_strand_id
1 'polypeptide(L)'
;MKVKNIFFQYWTKNMVIYGLDAGLGQFFMNAPETSCLYQLGNFIFPAGQVDPDLWQEFSKKYSLADKVIISEKRSWQEFLDSQSELHRFTRYAFADSAEFDTETLEKWQISLPANYYLCPIDEEGYERLAEEVWSQDLQGDFSDFDHFQAAGGFGFLLYSGEEIIAGVSTGLVYHGALEIEIATKPAYQRQGLAKILGAQMILEAQKRSLFPLWDAHNEASKKVAESLGYQCLGVYPAYEWKGTFDQ
;
A
#
# COMPACT_ATOMS: atom_id res chain seq x y z
N MET A 1 5.22 -7.34 -21.28
CA MET A 1 6.64 -7.31 -21.68
C MET A 1 7.05 -6.03 -22.45
N LYS A 2 6.33 -5.61 -23.52
CA LYS A 2 6.68 -4.37 -24.28
C LYS A 2 6.66 -3.10 -23.41
N VAL A 3 5.58 -2.87 -22.65
CA VAL A 3 5.43 -1.67 -21.79
C VAL A 3 6.48 -1.62 -20.68
N LYS A 4 6.72 -2.74 -19.97
CA LYS A 4 7.78 -2.84 -18.94
C LYS A 4 9.14 -2.40 -19.49
N ASN A 5 9.52 -2.90 -20.67
CA ASN A 5 10.81 -2.58 -21.28
C ASN A 5 10.93 -1.14 -21.80
N ILE A 6 9.82 -0.49 -22.16
CA ILE A 6 9.83 0.88 -22.70
C ILE A 6 9.79 1.93 -21.57
N PHE A 7 8.91 1.73 -20.60
CA PHE A 7 8.58 2.77 -19.61
C PHE A 7 9.12 2.48 -18.20
N PHE A 8 9.26 1.21 -17.84
CA PHE A 8 9.52 0.77 -16.47
C PHE A 8 10.82 -0.01 -16.29
N GLN A 9 11.70 -0.01 -17.30
CA GLN A 9 12.94 -0.80 -17.31
C GLN A 9 13.87 -0.49 -16.12
N TYR A 10 13.92 0.77 -15.70
CA TYR A 10 14.84 1.25 -14.67
C TYR A 10 14.13 1.63 -13.36
N TRP A 11 12.84 1.28 -13.23
CA TRP A 11 12.13 1.54 -11.99
C TRP A 11 12.64 0.64 -10.88
N THR A 12 12.76 1.21 -9.69
CA THR A 12 13.23 0.52 -8.48
C THR A 12 12.09 0.23 -7.50
N LYS A 13 10.92 0.81 -7.72
CA LYS A 13 9.73 0.63 -6.90
C LYS A 13 9.20 -0.81 -6.92
N ASN A 14 9.20 -1.48 -5.77
CA ASN A 14 8.68 -2.85 -5.61
C ASN A 14 7.27 -3.01 -6.21
N MET A 15 6.32 -2.16 -5.83
CA MET A 15 4.95 -2.19 -6.35
C MET A 15 4.88 -2.16 -7.90
N VAL A 16 5.80 -1.44 -8.55
CA VAL A 16 5.91 -1.45 -10.02
C VAL A 16 6.54 -2.74 -10.53
N ILE A 17 7.66 -3.16 -9.96
CA ILE A 17 8.38 -4.36 -10.38
C ILE A 17 7.48 -5.60 -10.22
N TYR A 18 7.00 -5.85 -9.01
CA TYR A 18 6.17 -7.00 -8.67
C TYR A 18 4.82 -6.96 -9.38
N GLY A 19 4.15 -5.79 -9.45
CA GLY A 19 2.88 -5.66 -10.16
C GLY A 19 3.00 -5.96 -11.66
N LEU A 20 4.04 -5.45 -12.32
CA LEU A 20 4.28 -5.73 -13.74
C LEU A 20 4.63 -7.20 -14.00
N ASP A 21 5.36 -7.84 -13.09
CA ASP A 21 5.71 -9.26 -13.20
C ASP A 21 4.52 -10.18 -12.94
N ALA A 22 3.61 -9.78 -12.05
CA ALA A 22 2.33 -10.44 -11.83
C ALA A 22 1.29 -10.17 -12.95
N GLY A 23 1.55 -9.19 -13.83
CA GLY A 23 0.61 -8.80 -14.88
C GLY A 23 -0.63 -8.08 -14.36
N LEU A 24 -0.52 -7.43 -13.20
CA LEU A 24 -1.60 -6.69 -12.56
C LEU A 24 -1.70 -5.25 -13.07
N GLY A 25 -2.81 -4.60 -12.76
CA GLY A 25 -3.06 -3.19 -13.06
C GLY A 25 -3.43 -2.89 -14.51
N GLN A 26 -3.50 -1.60 -14.83
CA GLN A 26 -3.95 -1.07 -16.10
C GLN A 26 -3.00 -0.01 -16.63
N PHE A 27 -2.91 0.10 -17.96
CA PHE A 27 -2.07 1.09 -18.62
C PHE A 27 -2.90 2.09 -19.42
N PHE A 28 -2.56 3.36 -19.29
CA PHE A 28 -3.13 4.44 -20.09
C PHE A 28 -1.99 5.15 -20.80
N MET A 29 -2.04 5.19 -22.12
CA MET A 29 -0.96 5.71 -22.96
C MET A 29 -1.50 6.73 -23.94
N ASN A 30 -0.66 7.70 -24.29
CA ASN A 30 -0.94 8.58 -25.41
C ASN A 30 -0.75 7.85 -26.74
N ALA A 31 -1.37 8.34 -27.82
CA ALA A 31 -1.32 7.68 -29.12
C ALA A 31 0.11 7.46 -29.68
N PRO A 32 1.08 8.37 -29.46
CA PRO A 32 2.47 8.13 -29.84
C PRO A 32 3.22 7.07 -29.02
N GLU A 33 2.62 6.51 -27.96
CA GLU A 33 3.28 5.60 -27.01
C GLU A 33 4.57 6.18 -26.41
N THR A 34 4.58 7.48 -26.05
CA THR A 34 5.72 8.16 -25.41
C THR A 34 5.48 8.46 -23.94
N SER A 35 4.23 8.40 -23.48
CA SER A 35 3.79 8.64 -22.10
C SER A 35 2.89 7.50 -21.65
N CYS A 36 3.06 7.07 -20.39
CA CYS A 36 2.29 5.98 -19.82
C CYS A 36 1.94 6.28 -18.35
N LEU A 37 0.67 6.13 -17.99
CA LEU A 37 0.20 6.04 -16.61
C LEU A 37 -0.08 4.58 -16.32
N TYR A 38 0.68 3.97 -15.41
CA TYR A 38 0.40 2.63 -14.91
C TYR A 38 -0.38 2.73 -13.61
N GLN A 39 -1.62 2.24 -13.59
CA GLN A 39 -2.45 2.21 -12.40
C GLN A 39 -2.45 0.79 -11.81
N LEU A 40 -2.13 0.68 -10.52
CA LEU A 40 -2.23 -0.55 -9.73
C LEU A 40 -2.93 -0.22 -8.42
N GLY A 41 -4.13 -0.77 -8.21
CA GLY A 41 -5.02 -0.36 -7.12
C GLY A 41 -5.26 1.15 -7.07
N ASN A 42 -4.93 1.73 -5.91
CA ASN A 42 -5.00 3.17 -5.67
C ASN A 42 -3.71 3.92 -6.05
N PHE A 43 -2.70 3.26 -6.62
CA PHE A 43 -1.47 3.90 -7.05
C PHE A 43 -1.46 4.21 -8.54
N ILE A 44 -0.88 5.35 -8.90
CA ILE A 44 -0.61 5.74 -10.27
C ILE A 44 0.90 5.98 -10.42
N PHE A 45 1.49 5.38 -11.45
CA PHE A 45 2.90 5.44 -11.77
C PHE A 45 3.14 6.08 -13.14
N PRO A 46 3.23 7.43 -13.24
CA PRO A 46 3.55 8.11 -14.49
C PRO A 46 4.99 7.84 -14.94
N ALA A 47 5.15 7.42 -16.18
CA ALA A 47 6.43 7.09 -16.80
C ALA A 47 6.52 7.63 -18.24
N GLY A 48 7.72 7.60 -18.82
CA GLY A 48 7.97 8.16 -20.14
C GLY A 48 8.11 9.69 -20.15
N GLN A 49 7.66 10.32 -21.22
CA GLN A 49 7.60 11.78 -21.37
C GLN A 49 6.36 12.33 -20.67
N VAL A 50 6.47 13.53 -20.11
CA VAL A 50 5.29 14.22 -19.55
C VAL A 50 4.34 14.56 -20.68
N ASP A 51 3.07 14.21 -20.49
CA ASP A 51 1.98 14.53 -21.42
C ASP A 51 0.81 15.13 -20.61
N PRO A 52 0.66 16.47 -20.62
CA PRO A 52 -0.41 17.14 -19.89
C PRO A 52 -1.82 16.77 -20.36
N ASP A 53 -1.98 16.47 -21.66
CA ASP A 53 -3.29 16.11 -22.23
C ASP A 53 -3.71 14.72 -21.74
N LEU A 54 -2.80 13.74 -21.79
CA LEU A 54 -3.04 12.41 -21.21
C LEU A 54 -3.37 12.50 -19.72
N TRP A 55 -2.62 13.32 -18.97
CA TRP A 55 -2.87 13.52 -17.54
C TRP A 55 -4.26 14.10 -17.28
N GLN A 56 -4.66 15.13 -18.03
CA GLN A 56 -5.96 15.77 -17.88
C GLN A 56 -7.11 14.83 -18.25
N GLU A 57 -6.99 14.12 -19.38
CA GLU A 57 -7.99 13.14 -19.82
C GLU A 57 -8.18 12.02 -18.80
N PHE A 58 -7.07 11.46 -18.30
CA PHE A 58 -7.08 10.42 -17.28
C PHE A 58 -7.76 10.93 -16.00
N SER A 59 -7.32 12.08 -15.48
CA SER A 59 -7.80 12.64 -14.22
C SER A 59 -9.30 12.93 -14.26
N LYS A 60 -9.80 13.41 -15.41
CA LYS A 60 -11.23 13.71 -15.61
C LYS A 60 -12.08 12.44 -15.73
N LYS A 61 -11.53 11.37 -16.29
CA LYS A 61 -12.26 10.13 -16.54
C LYS A 61 -12.27 9.19 -15.32
N TYR A 62 -11.17 9.10 -14.59
CA TYR A 62 -10.97 8.08 -13.55
C TYR A 62 -10.89 8.64 -12.12
N SER A 63 -10.95 9.96 -11.95
CA SER A 63 -10.72 10.65 -10.68
C SER A 63 -9.32 10.46 -10.11
N LEU A 64 -8.85 11.45 -9.34
CA LEU A 64 -7.63 11.36 -8.53
C LEU A 64 -7.94 11.23 -7.04
N ALA A 65 -9.23 11.21 -6.67
CA ALA A 65 -9.65 10.95 -5.29
C ALA A 65 -9.13 9.58 -4.85
N ASP A 66 -8.59 9.52 -3.63
CA ASP A 66 -8.00 8.33 -3.03
C ASP A 66 -6.81 7.74 -3.78
N LYS A 67 -6.23 8.46 -4.76
CA LYS A 67 -5.07 8.00 -5.51
C LYS A 67 -3.76 8.55 -4.97
N VAL A 68 -2.76 7.68 -4.88
CA VAL A 68 -1.37 8.05 -4.59
C VAL A 68 -0.56 8.00 -5.88
N ILE A 69 -0.03 9.15 -6.29
CA ILE A 69 0.75 9.27 -7.52
C ILE A 69 2.24 9.30 -7.18
N ILE A 70 3.02 8.43 -7.83
CA ILE A 70 4.45 8.26 -7.58
C ILE A 70 5.17 8.21 -8.93
N SER A 71 6.24 8.99 -9.10
CA SER A 71 7.12 8.86 -10.27
C SER A 71 8.59 8.95 -9.88
N GLU A 72 9.42 8.06 -10.44
CA GLU A 72 10.89 8.14 -10.34
C GLU A 72 11.50 9.12 -11.37
N LYS A 73 10.70 9.62 -12.32
CA LYS A 73 11.12 10.59 -13.34
C LYS A 73 11.03 12.01 -12.78
N ARG A 74 12.16 12.71 -12.72
CA ARG A 74 12.24 14.12 -12.31
C ARG A 74 11.29 15.03 -13.11
N SER A 75 11.18 14.84 -14.43
CA SER A 75 10.28 15.65 -15.27
C SER A 75 8.81 15.49 -14.86
N TRP A 76 8.40 14.29 -14.47
CA TRP A 76 7.06 14.04 -13.95
C TRP A 76 6.87 14.67 -12.57
N GLN A 77 7.86 14.57 -11.68
CA GLN A 77 7.81 15.24 -10.37
C GLN A 77 7.66 16.76 -10.53
N GLU A 78 8.43 17.40 -11.42
CA GLU A 78 8.33 18.84 -11.70
C GLU A 78 6.95 19.21 -12.27
N PHE A 79 6.37 18.38 -13.14
CA PHE A 79 5.02 18.57 -13.65
C PHE A 79 3.95 18.44 -12.55
N LEU A 80 4.05 17.40 -11.70
CA LEU A 80 3.13 17.17 -10.59
C LEU A 80 3.23 18.28 -9.52
N ASP A 81 4.43 18.77 -9.25
CA ASP A 81 4.67 19.93 -8.36
C ASP A 81 3.97 21.20 -8.89
N SER A 82 3.83 21.34 -10.20
CA SER A 82 3.15 22.49 -10.82
C SER A 82 1.61 22.39 -10.78
N GLN A 83 1.05 21.23 -10.47
CA GLN A 83 -0.40 21.04 -10.37
C GLN A 83 -0.93 21.58 -9.04
N SER A 84 -1.75 22.63 -9.11
CA SER A 84 -2.28 23.32 -7.93
C SER A 84 -3.18 22.45 -7.05
N GLU A 85 -3.83 21.46 -7.65
CA GLU A 85 -4.75 20.50 -7.05
C GLU A 85 -4.03 19.33 -6.36
N LEU A 86 -2.72 19.17 -6.53
CA LEU A 86 -1.95 18.10 -5.89
C LEU A 86 -1.21 18.58 -4.65
N HIS A 87 -1.26 17.77 -3.60
CA HIS A 87 -0.43 17.90 -2.42
C HIS A 87 0.76 16.94 -2.53
N ARG A 88 1.97 17.49 -2.44
CA ARG A 88 3.19 16.69 -2.34
C ARG A 88 3.45 16.30 -0.89
N PHE A 89 3.70 15.03 -0.65
CA PHE A 89 4.12 14.49 0.64
C PHE A 89 5.30 13.52 0.48
N THR A 90 5.84 13.07 1.60
CA THR A 90 7.03 12.22 1.65
C THR A 90 6.66 10.81 2.08
N ARG A 91 7.11 9.82 1.31
CA ARG A 91 7.03 8.40 1.63
C ARG A 91 8.41 7.78 1.75
N TYR A 92 8.48 6.57 2.30
CA TYR A 92 9.75 5.88 2.60
C TYR A 92 9.73 4.48 2.01
N ALA A 93 10.73 4.20 1.18
CA ALA A 93 10.89 2.90 0.55
C ALA A 93 11.69 1.95 1.45
N PHE A 94 11.38 0.67 1.38
CA PHE A 94 12.10 -0.39 2.09
C PHE A 94 12.58 -1.48 1.13
N ALA A 95 13.61 -2.21 1.55
CA ALA A 95 14.10 -3.38 0.84
C ALA A 95 13.01 -4.45 0.74
N ASP A 96 13.01 -5.20 -0.36
CA ASP A 96 12.16 -6.37 -0.58
C ASP A 96 12.76 -7.67 -0.01
N SER A 97 13.74 -7.53 0.89
CA SER A 97 14.35 -8.61 1.64
C SER A 97 14.73 -8.13 3.03
N ALA A 98 14.59 -9.03 4.00
CA ALA A 98 14.95 -8.79 5.39
C ALA A 98 15.19 -10.12 6.11
N GLU A 99 16.16 -10.13 7.02
CA GLU A 99 16.34 -11.21 7.99
C GLU A 99 15.57 -10.86 9.26
N PHE A 100 14.31 -11.26 9.29
CA PHE A 100 13.45 -10.99 10.44
C PHE A 100 13.85 -11.83 11.66
N ASP A 101 14.05 -11.18 12.80
CA ASP A 101 14.26 -11.85 14.09
C ASP A 101 12.92 -12.35 14.65
N THR A 102 12.63 -13.63 14.39
CA THR A 102 11.42 -14.31 14.85
C THR A 102 11.19 -14.17 16.35
N GLU A 103 12.22 -14.29 17.20
CA GLU A 103 12.06 -14.18 18.65
C GLU A 103 11.64 -12.75 19.05
N THR A 104 12.18 -11.73 18.38
CA THR A 104 11.79 -10.34 18.59
C THR A 104 10.35 -10.08 18.12
N LEU A 105 9.94 -10.65 16.99
CA LEU A 105 8.56 -10.53 16.50
C LEU A 105 7.55 -11.21 17.43
N GLU A 106 7.86 -12.40 17.95
CA GLU A 106 7.00 -13.13 18.88
C GLU A 106 6.81 -12.38 20.21
N LYS A 107 7.82 -11.65 20.69
CA LYS A 107 7.69 -10.78 21.89
C LYS A 107 6.62 -9.70 21.71
N TRP A 108 6.45 -9.17 20.50
CA TRP A 108 5.39 -8.20 20.22
C TRP A 108 4.00 -8.83 20.33
N GLN A 109 3.82 -10.09 19.90
CA GLN A 109 2.53 -10.77 20.04
C GLN A 109 2.12 -10.93 21.51
N ILE A 110 3.08 -11.25 22.38
CA ILE A 110 2.84 -11.44 23.82
C ILE A 110 2.55 -10.09 24.52
N SER A 111 2.91 -8.96 23.90
CA SER A 111 2.67 -7.62 24.46
C SER A 111 1.24 -7.10 24.25
N LEU A 112 0.36 -7.87 23.61
CA LEU A 112 -1.02 -7.48 23.39
C LEU A 112 -1.75 -7.28 24.73
N PRO A 113 -2.38 -6.12 24.98
CA PRO A 113 -3.19 -5.90 26.17
C PRO A 113 -4.29 -6.95 26.32
N ALA A 114 -4.50 -7.45 27.54
CA ALA A 114 -5.40 -8.57 27.83
C ALA A 114 -6.89 -8.30 27.47
N ASN A 115 -7.27 -7.05 27.28
CA ASN A 115 -8.61 -6.64 26.88
C ASN A 115 -8.81 -6.55 25.36
N TYR A 116 -7.77 -6.85 24.57
CA TYR A 116 -7.84 -6.90 23.12
C TYR A 116 -7.69 -8.32 22.59
N TYR A 117 -8.36 -8.60 21.48
CA TYR A 117 -8.37 -9.90 20.83
C TYR A 117 -7.91 -9.77 19.39
N LEU A 118 -6.98 -10.63 18.98
CA LEU A 118 -6.45 -10.68 17.62
C LEU A 118 -7.08 -11.86 16.88
N CYS A 119 -7.77 -11.57 15.78
CA CYS A 119 -8.46 -12.57 14.96
C CYS A 119 -7.96 -12.50 13.51
N PRO A 120 -7.82 -13.62 12.80
CA PRO A 120 -7.69 -13.59 11.33
C PRO A 120 -8.90 -12.90 10.69
N ILE A 121 -8.69 -12.23 9.56
CA ILE A 121 -9.80 -11.69 8.76
C ILE A 121 -10.61 -12.85 8.18
N ASP A 122 -11.89 -12.91 8.54
CA ASP A 122 -12.92 -13.71 7.90
C ASP A 122 -13.86 -12.82 7.06
N GLU A 123 -14.92 -13.41 6.48
CA GLU A 123 -15.85 -12.70 5.58
C GLU A 123 -16.52 -11.52 6.28
N GLU A 124 -17.10 -11.77 7.47
CA GLU A 124 -17.75 -10.73 8.28
C GLU A 124 -16.74 -9.62 8.65
N GLY A 125 -15.56 -9.98 9.15
CA GLY A 125 -14.52 -9.02 9.49
C GLY A 125 -14.05 -8.19 8.30
N TYR A 126 -13.95 -8.79 7.11
CA TYR A 126 -13.56 -8.12 5.87
C TYR A 126 -14.61 -7.12 5.39
N GLU A 127 -15.89 -7.51 5.40
CA GLU A 127 -17.00 -6.62 5.00
C GLU A 127 -17.08 -5.41 5.93
N ARG A 128 -16.87 -5.61 7.24
CA ARG A 128 -16.89 -4.55 8.24
C ARG A 128 -15.79 -3.49 8.06
N LEU A 129 -14.72 -3.78 7.31
CA LEU A 129 -13.69 -2.79 7.00
C LEU A 129 -14.22 -1.58 6.22
N ALA A 130 -15.32 -1.74 5.49
CA ALA A 130 -15.97 -0.66 4.75
C ALA A 130 -16.77 0.31 5.64
N GLU A 131 -17.08 -0.08 6.89
CA GLU A 131 -17.98 0.67 7.79
C GLU A 131 -17.44 2.05 8.17
N GLU A 132 -16.12 2.19 8.28
CA GLU A 132 -15.47 3.43 8.69
C GLU A 132 -14.31 3.80 7.76
N VAL A 133 -14.16 5.12 7.50
CA VAL A 133 -13.11 5.67 6.63
C VAL A 133 -11.71 5.24 7.04
N TRP A 134 -11.44 5.07 8.34
CA TRP A 134 -10.11 4.72 8.82
C TRP A 134 -9.67 3.30 8.42
N SER A 135 -10.61 2.41 8.10
CA SER A 135 -10.35 0.98 7.82
C SER A 135 -10.56 0.58 6.37
N GLN A 136 -11.15 1.44 5.53
CA GLN A 136 -11.52 1.10 4.14
C GLN A 136 -10.34 0.60 3.31
N ASP A 137 -9.17 1.21 3.42
CA ASP A 137 -7.97 0.81 2.69
C ASP A 137 -7.50 -0.63 3.02
N LEU A 138 -7.89 -1.17 4.19
CA LEU A 138 -7.58 -2.56 4.55
C LEU A 138 -8.29 -3.60 3.67
N GLN A 139 -9.31 -3.20 2.90
CA GLN A 139 -9.92 -4.09 1.90
C GLN A 139 -9.01 -4.33 0.69
N GLY A 140 -7.97 -3.50 0.48
CA GLY A 140 -7.02 -3.68 -0.62
C GLY A 140 -7.65 -3.55 -2.01
N ASP A 141 -6.93 -4.02 -3.03
CA ASP A 141 -7.38 -3.98 -4.44
C ASP A 141 -8.22 -5.22 -4.81
N PHE A 142 -9.20 -5.55 -3.98
CA PHE A 142 -10.08 -6.71 -4.16
C PHE A 142 -11.55 -6.28 -4.26
N SER A 143 -12.35 -7.04 -5.01
CA SER A 143 -13.76 -6.72 -5.26
C SER A 143 -14.66 -7.13 -4.10
N ASP A 144 -14.28 -8.19 -3.39
CA ASP A 144 -15.03 -8.85 -2.34
C ASP A 144 -14.09 -9.82 -1.59
N PHE A 145 -14.61 -10.47 -0.55
CA PHE A 145 -13.85 -11.40 0.26
C PHE A 145 -13.43 -12.67 -0.51
N ASP A 146 -14.28 -13.17 -1.41
CA ASP A 146 -13.95 -14.34 -2.24
C ASP A 146 -12.73 -14.05 -3.14
N HIS A 147 -12.68 -12.88 -3.76
CA HIS A 147 -11.53 -12.41 -4.53
C HIS A 147 -10.29 -12.24 -3.64
N PHE A 148 -10.43 -11.62 -2.47
CA PHE A 148 -9.35 -11.49 -1.49
C PHE A 148 -8.74 -12.86 -1.12
N GLN A 149 -9.58 -13.85 -0.78
CA GLN A 149 -9.11 -15.19 -0.45
C GLN A 149 -8.51 -15.93 -1.65
N ALA A 150 -9.16 -15.88 -2.82
CA ALA A 150 -8.71 -16.57 -4.03
C ALA A 150 -7.37 -16.03 -4.53
N ALA A 151 -7.11 -14.73 -4.33
CA ALA A 151 -5.82 -14.11 -4.62
C ALA A 151 -4.72 -14.52 -3.63
N GLY A 152 -5.07 -15.15 -2.50
CA GLY A 152 -4.13 -15.51 -1.43
C GLY A 152 -3.97 -14.42 -0.37
N GLY A 153 -4.88 -13.45 -0.33
CA GLY A 153 -4.94 -12.41 0.68
C GLY A 153 -5.20 -12.98 2.07
N PHE A 154 -4.60 -12.33 3.08
CA PHE A 154 -4.84 -12.61 4.48
C PHE A 154 -4.52 -11.37 5.32
N GLY A 155 -4.97 -11.39 6.57
CA GLY A 155 -4.74 -10.32 7.52
C GLY A 155 -5.30 -10.65 8.88
N PHE A 156 -5.21 -9.69 9.79
CA PHE A 156 -5.62 -9.82 11.17
C PHE A 156 -6.27 -8.53 11.67
N LEU A 157 -7.32 -8.68 12.46
CA LEU A 157 -8.06 -7.60 13.10
C LEU A 157 -7.85 -7.65 14.61
N LEU A 158 -7.72 -6.48 15.21
CA LEU A 158 -7.74 -6.30 16.65
C LEU A 158 -9.10 -5.78 17.09
N TYR A 159 -9.66 -6.44 18.10
CA TYR A 159 -10.96 -6.12 18.68
C TYR A 159 -10.84 -5.63 20.11
N SER A 160 -11.69 -4.66 20.47
CA SER A 160 -12.02 -4.29 21.85
C SER A 160 -13.49 -4.59 22.09
N GLY A 161 -13.80 -5.76 22.65
CA GLY A 161 -15.16 -6.30 22.62
C GLY A 161 -15.55 -6.68 21.19
N GLU A 162 -16.61 -6.08 20.66
CA GLU A 162 -17.09 -6.30 19.28
C GLU A 162 -16.58 -5.25 18.27
N GLU A 163 -15.92 -4.19 18.76
CA GLU A 163 -15.39 -3.10 17.93
C GLU A 163 -14.03 -3.48 17.33
N ILE A 164 -13.89 -3.33 16.01
CA ILE A 164 -12.59 -3.38 15.32
C ILE A 164 -11.86 -2.07 15.63
N ILE A 165 -10.66 -2.16 16.23
CA ILE A 165 -9.87 -1.00 16.66
C ILE A 165 -8.60 -0.79 15.84
N ALA A 166 -8.11 -1.84 15.18
CA ALA A 166 -6.97 -1.82 14.27
C ALA A 166 -6.97 -3.06 13.38
N GLY A 167 -6.27 -3.00 12.25
CA GLY A 167 -6.11 -4.15 11.37
C GLY A 167 -4.81 -4.08 10.57
N VAL A 168 -4.33 -5.26 10.18
CA VAL A 168 -3.36 -5.44 9.10
C VAL A 168 -3.99 -6.33 8.05
N SER A 169 -3.87 -5.94 6.79
CA SER A 169 -4.39 -6.71 5.67
C SER A 169 -3.39 -6.73 4.53
N THR A 170 -3.65 -7.62 3.58
CA THR A 170 -2.97 -7.61 2.30
C THR A 170 -3.64 -6.58 1.40
N GLY A 171 -2.89 -5.60 0.91
CA GLY A 171 -3.38 -4.63 -0.07
C GLY A 171 -3.31 -5.14 -1.52
N LEU A 172 -2.23 -5.85 -1.84
CA LEU A 172 -1.96 -6.46 -3.15
C LEU A 172 -1.23 -7.79 -2.95
N VAL A 173 -1.53 -8.80 -3.77
CA VAL A 173 -0.79 -10.07 -3.79
C VAL A 173 0.04 -10.19 -5.06
N TYR A 174 1.28 -10.62 -4.93
CA TYR A 174 2.20 -10.93 -6.02
C TYR A 174 2.69 -12.38 -5.94
N HIS A 175 3.47 -12.79 -6.93
CA HIS A 175 4.19 -14.06 -6.83
C HIS A 175 5.29 -13.97 -5.75
N GLY A 176 5.11 -14.69 -4.65
CA GLY A 176 6.10 -14.78 -3.56
C GLY A 176 6.15 -13.57 -2.61
N ALA A 177 5.30 -12.57 -2.81
CA ALA A 177 5.26 -11.36 -1.99
C ALA A 177 3.85 -10.75 -1.94
N LEU A 178 3.65 -9.80 -1.04
CA LEU A 178 2.40 -9.03 -0.90
C LEU A 178 2.69 -7.62 -0.40
N GLU A 179 1.83 -6.65 -0.68
CA GLU A 179 1.87 -5.34 -0.01
C GLU A 179 1.05 -5.40 1.27
N ILE A 180 1.60 -4.92 2.38
CA ILE A 180 0.84 -4.79 3.62
C ILE A 180 0.11 -3.45 3.69
N GLU A 181 -1.06 -3.47 4.32
CA GLU A 181 -1.78 -2.26 4.74
C GLU A 181 -2.06 -2.36 6.24
N ILE A 182 -1.78 -1.30 7.00
CA ILE A 182 -1.99 -1.27 8.46
C ILE A 182 -2.69 0.01 8.84
N ALA A 183 -3.86 -0.14 9.44
CA ALA A 183 -4.62 0.98 9.98
C ALA A 183 -4.95 0.77 11.46
N THR A 184 -5.03 1.87 12.20
CA THR A 184 -5.43 1.88 13.60
C THR A 184 -6.39 3.03 13.81
N LYS A 185 -7.57 2.73 14.36
CA LYS A 185 -8.61 3.70 14.66
C LYS A 185 -8.03 4.84 15.50
N PRO A 186 -8.32 6.12 15.18
CA PRO A 186 -7.62 7.28 15.78
C PRO A 186 -7.55 7.27 17.31
N ALA A 187 -8.64 6.86 17.98
CA ALA A 187 -8.71 6.79 19.44
C ALA A 187 -7.75 5.74 20.07
N TYR A 188 -7.30 4.77 19.29
CA TYR A 188 -6.45 3.65 19.73
C TYR A 188 -5.00 3.75 19.22
N GLN A 189 -4.65 4.84 18.54
CA GLN A 189 -3.29 5.07 18.06
C GLN A 189 -2.31 5.29 19.22
N ARG A 190 -1.00 5.13 18.92
CA ARG A 190 0.12 5.31 19.87
C ARG A 190 0.14 4.32 21.05
N GLN A 191 -0.61 3.22 20.94
CA GLN A 191 -0.60 2.12 21.92
C GLN A 191 0.25 0.91 21.48
N GLY A 192 0.98 1.04 20.36
CA GLY A 192 1.82 -0.04 19.82
C GLY A 192 1.09 -1.06 18.94
N LEU A 193 -0.23 -0.92 18.73
CA LEU A 193 -1.06 -1.88 17.99
C LEU A 193 -0.56 -2.15 16.56
N ALA A 194 -0.19 -1.11 15.82
CA ALA A 194 0.36 -1.25 14.46
C ALA A 194 1.62 -2.13 14.42
N LYS A 195 2.43 -2.12 15.47
CA LYS A 195 3.64 -2.95 15.56
C LYS A 195 3.29 -4.41 15.86
N ILE A 196 2.33 -4.65 16.75
CA ILE A 196 1.83 -6.00 17.05
C ILE A 196 1.25 -6.62 15.78
N LEU A 197 0.41 -5.88 15.06
CA LEU A 197 -0.17 -6.28 13.79
C LEU A 197 0.91 -6.54 12.72
N GLY A 198 1.86 -5.63 12.55
CA GLY A 198 2.97 -5.81 11.62
C GLY A 198 3.81 -7.06 11.95
N ALA A 199 4.09 -7.32 13.23
CA ALA A 199 4.79 -8.53 13.65
C ALA A 199 4.00 -9.81 13.34
N GLN A 200 2.69 -9.80 13.60
CA GLN A 200 1.80 -10.91 13.24
C GLN A 200 1.81 -11.17 11.74
N MET A 201 1.70 -10.12 10.92
CA MET A 201 1.70 -10.23 9.46
C MET A 201 2.99 -10.85 8.95
N ILE A 202 4.14 -10.42 9.47
CA ILE A 202 5.46 -10.97 9.09
C ILE A 202 5.53 -12.45 9.43
N LEU A 203 5.17 -12.83 10.66
CA LEU A 203 5.24 -14.22 11.10
C LEU A 203 4.31 -15.13 10.28
N GLU A 204 3.13 -14.65 9.92
CA GLU A 204 2.22 -15.40 9.05
C GLU A 204 2.73 -15.47 7.60
N ALA A 205 3.27 -14.38 7.05
CA ALA A 205 3.85 -14.36 5.72
C ALA A 205 5.03 -15.35 5.60
N GLN A 206 5.90 -15.42 6.62
CA GLN A 206 7.00 -16.39 6.68
C GLN A 206 6.50 -17.84 6.61
N LYS A 207 5.44 -18.19 7.37
CA LYS A 207 4.83 -19.53 7.32
C LYS A 207 4.29 -19.87 5.93
N ARG A 208 3.81 -18.85 5.20
CA ARG A 208 3.28 -18.96 3.84
C ARG A 208 4.35 -18.88 2.76
N SER A 209 5.63 -18.73 3.14
CA SER A 209 6.74 -18.50 2.19
C SER A 209 6.51 -17.26 1.30
N LEU A 210 5.96 -16.19 1.89
CA LEU A 210 5.71 -14.90 1.25
C LEU A 210 6.56 -13.82 1.93
N PHE A 211 7.01 -12.84 1.14
CA PHE A 211 7.63 -11.63 1.67
C PHE A 211 6.59 -10.50 1.81
N PRO A 212 6.35 -9.98 3.02
CA PRO A 212 5.49 -8.81 3.24
C PRO A 212 6.26 -7.54 2.87
N LEU A 213 5.95 -6.94 1.72
CA LEU A 213 6.50 -5.66 1.29
C LEU A 213 5.93 -4.54 2.14
N TRP A 214 6.80 -3.58 2.48
CA TRP A 214 6.43 -2.38 3.22
C TRP A 214 6.80 -1.13 2.40
N ASP A 215 5.83 -0.25 2.20
CA ASP A 215 6.08 1.10 1.68
C ASP A 215 5.40 2.13 2.59
N ALA A 216 6.19 2.85 3.38
CA ALA A 216 5.63 3.67 4.45
C ALA A 216 5.09 5.00 3.91
N HIS A 217 3.80 5.23 4.17
CA HIS A 217 3.11 6.48 3.82
C HIS A 217 3.65 7.70 4.60
N ASN A 218 4.17 7.51 5.82
CA ASN A 218 4.66 8.59 6.68
C ASN A 218 5.74 8.12 7.68
N GLU A 219 6.31 9.07 8.42
CA GLU A 219 7.39 8.80 9.40
C GLU A 219 6.94 7.84 10.53
N ALA A 220 5.66 7.81 10.90
CA ALA A 220 5.16 6.88 11.92
C ALA A 220 5.17 5.44 11.40
N SER A 221 4.68 5.21 10.18
CA SER A 221 4.74 3.90 9.50
C SER A 221 6.20 3.45 9.30
N LYS A 222 7.09 4.37 8.90
CA LYS A 222 8.52 4.09 8.77
C LYS A 222 9.14 3.59 10.08
N LYS A 223 8.88 4.26 11.21
CA LYS A 223 9.37 3.83 12.53
C LYS A 223 8.85 2.47 12.95
N VAL A 224 7.62 2.11 12.56
CA VAL A 224 7.08 0.77 12.81
C VAL A 224 7.88 -0.25 11.99
N ALA A 225 8.02 -0.04 10.68
CA ALA A 225 8.77 -0.93 9.80
C ALA A 225 10.23 -1.15 10.27
N GLU A 226 10.97 -0.06 10.56
CA GLU A 226 12.36 -0.16 11.05
C GLU A 226 12.44 -0.98 12.34
N SER A 227 11.47 -0.81 13.25
CA SER A 227 11.45 -1.56 14.51
C SER A 227 11.06 -3.04 14.38
N LEU A 228 10.55 -3.44 13.22
CA LEU A 228 10.22 -4.82 12.86
C LEU A 228 11.33 -5.49 12.03
N GLY A 229 12.42 -4.78 11.75
CA GLY A 229 13.59 -5.33 11.04
C GLY A 229 13.66 -4.99 9.56
N TYR A 230 12.78 -4.13 9.04
CA TYR A 230 12.90 -3.66 7.66
C TYR A 230 14.04 -2.67 7.48
N GLN A 231 14.74 -2.77 6.35
CA GLN A 231 15.79 -1.83 5.96
C GLN A 231 15.22 -0.68 5.12
N CYS A 232 15.25 0.53 5.65
CA CYS A 232 14.85 1.74 4.90
C CYS A 232 15.88 2.04 3.79
N LEU A 233 15.40 2.25 2.57
CA LEU A 233 16.22 2.60 1.40
C LEU A 233 16.29 4.10 1.14
N GLY A 234 15.39 4.88 1.75
CA GLY A 234 15.36 6.33 1.63
C GLY A 234 13.96 6.88 1.41
N VAL A 235 13.90 8.19 1.23
CA VAL A 235 12.67 8.95 1.01
C VAL A 235 12.44 9.21 -0.47
N TYR A 236 11.17 9.32 -0.86
CA TYR A 236 10.78 9.75 -2.20
C TYR A 236 9.47 10.56 -2.14
N PRO A 237 9.24 11.47 -3.12
CA PRO A 237 8.01 12.24 -3.15
C PRO A 237 6.85 11.42 -3.69
N ALA A 238 5.68 11.64 -3.09
CA ALA A 238 4.40 11.18 -3.59
C ALA A 238 3.41 12.34 -3.63
N TYR A 239 2.33 12.15 -4.38
CA TYR A 239 1.33 13.18 -4.60
C TYR A 239 -0.07 12.60 -4.37
N GLU A 240 -0.94 13.40 -3.81
CA GLU A 240 -2.36 13.09 -3.63
C GLU A 240 -3.20 14.31 -3.99
N TRP A 241 -4.47 14.12 -4.31
CA TRP A 241 -5.36 15.22 -4.62
C TRP A 241 -5.75 15.99 -3.33
N LYS A 242 -5.73 17.33 -3.39
CA LYS A 242 -6.05 18.24 -2.27
C LYS A 242 -7.53 18.35 -1.95
N GLY A 243 -8.39 17.90 -2.86
CA GLY A 243 -9.80 18.23 -2.75
C GLY A 243 -10.47 17.59 -1.54
N THR A 244 -11.49 18.27 -1.05
CA THR A 244 -12.42 17.71 -0.09
C THR A 244 -13.42 16.84 -0.85
N PHE A 245 -13.79 15.70 -0.27
CA PHE A 245 -15.05 15.06 -0.61
C PHE A 245 -16.14 16.07 -0.25
N ASP A 246 -16.69 16.76 -1.24
CA ASP A 246 -17.98 17.41 -1.04
C ASP A 246 -18.97 16.27 -0.82
N GLN A 247 -19.27 16.01 0.47
CA GLN A 247 -20.30 15.09 0.93
C GLN A 247 -21.69 15.63 0.60
#